data_AF-R6MKR0-F1
#
_entry.id   AF-R6MKR0-F1
#
_cell.length_a   1.000
_cell.length_b   1.000
_cell.length_c   1.000
_cell.angle_alpha   90.00
_cell.angle_beta   90.00
_cell.angle_gamma   90.00
#
_symmetry.space_group_name_H-M   'P 1'
#
loop_
_entity.id
_entity.type
_entity.pdbx_description
1 polymer ?
#
loop_
_entity_poly.entity_id
_entity_poly.type
_entity_poly.pdbx_seq_one_letter_code
_entity_poly.pdbx_strand_id
1 'polypeptide(L)'
;MLINCFLAAVVVMLTIKLWIMTGDVRKIQQQLAEPQTENRKIIEAQLKALEGKSEEAYALYKEAYYYSLVLFFNELENKKPASNEMKEKLWKEGFHRITSYYSIQVKRLGNYSLPVDNMETYAQICARIGKL
;
A
#
# COMPACT_ATOMS: atom_id res chain seq x y z
N MET A 1 5.82 -28.96 47.40
CA MET A 1 5.21 -27.64 47.10
C MET A 1 6.00 -26.84 46.06
N LEU A 2 7.31 -26.62 46.22
CA LEU A 2 8.15 -25.82 45.32
C LEU A 2 8.13 -26.25 43.83
N ILE A 3 8.18 -27.57 43.55
CA ILE A 3 8.19 -28.09 42.17
C ILE A 3 6.85 -27.82 41.44
N ASN A 4 5.73 -27.93 42.15
CA ASN A 4 4.40 -27.67 41.59
C ASN A 4 4.21 -26.17 41.28
N CYS A 5 4.77 -25.28 42.11
CA CYS A 5 4.76 -23.84 41.85
C CYS A 5 5.61 -23.48 40.62
N PHE A 6 6.75 -24.15 40.43
CA PHE A 6 7.61 -23.92 39.27
C PHE A 6 6.97 -24.40 37.96
N LEU A 7 6.34 -25.59 37.96
CA LEU A 7 5.57 -26.07 36.81
C LEU A 7 4.42 -25.11 36.45
N ALA A 8 3.68 -24.62 37.44
CA ALA A 8 2.58 -23.69 37.21
C ALA A 8 3.07 -22.38 36.55
N ALA A 9 4.19 -21.82 37.02
CA ALA A 9 4.77 -20.61 36.43
C ALA A 9 5.20 -20.82 34.97
N VAL A 10 5.79 -21.99 34.64
CA VAL A 10 6.20 -22.33 33.28
C VAL A 10 4.98 -22.47 32.36
N VAL A 11 3.92 -23.15 32.81
CA VAL A 11 2.69 -23.30 32.01
C VAL A 11 2.05 -21.93 31.74
N VAL A 12 1.96 -21.06 32.75
CA VAL A 12 1.43 -19.70 32.57
C VAL A 12 2.27 -18.91 31.56
N MET A 13 3.59 -18.95 31.65
CA MET A 13 4.47 -18.25 30.70
C MET A 13 4.30 -18.77 29.26
N LEU A 14 4.20 -20.09 29.09
CA LEU A 14 3.98 -20.72 27.78
C LEU A 14 2.63 -20.34 27.17
N THR A 15 1.57 -20.31 27.99
CA THR A 15 0.23 -19.93 27.51
C THR A 15 0.16 -18.46 27.08
N ILE A 16 0.81 -17.54 27.80
CA ILE A 16 0.90 -16.13 27.40
C ILE A 16 1.63 -15.99 26.05
N LYS A 17 2.75 -16.70 25.88
CA LYS A 17 3.54 -16.65 24.64
C LYS A 17 2.75 -17.20 23.44
N LEU A 18 2.01 -18.30 23.64
CA LEU A 18 1.09 -18.86 22.64
C LEU A 18 -0.05 -17.90 22.29
N TRP A 19 -0.57 -17.16 23.27
CA TRP A 19 -1.66 -16.18 23.05
C TRP A 19 -1.17 -14.96 22.26
N ILE A 20 0.04 -14.48 22.51
CA ILE A 20 0.68 -13.41 21.74
C ILE A 20 0.91 -13.86 20.30
N MET A 21 1.47 -15.06 20.10
CA MET A 21 1.71 -15.61 18.75
C MET A 21 0.42 -15.82 17.97
N THR A 22 -0.66 -16.28 18.60
CA THR A 22 -1.97 -16.42 17.93
C THR A 22 -2.60 -15.06 17.60
N GLY A 23 -2.41 -14.05 18.44
CA GLY A 23 -2.79 -12.67 18.14
C GLY A 23 -2.07 -12.11 16.91
N ASP A 24 -0.76 -12.31 16.82
CA ASP A 24 0.05 -11.89 15.67
C ASP A 24 -0.33 -12.64 14.39
N VAL A 25 -0.52 -13.97 14.46
CA VAL A 25 -0.97 -14.77 13.32
C VAL A 25 -2.34 -14.30 12.82
N ARG A 26 -3.29 -14.02 13.72
CA ARG A 26 -4.61 -13.50 13.34
C ARG A 26 -4.50 -12.13 12.69
N LYS A 27 -3.63 -11.26 13.19
CA LYS A 27 -3.38 -9.93 12.63
C LYS A 27 -2.74 -10.02 11.23
N ILE A 28 -1.78 -10.91 11.05
CA ILE A 28 -1.16 -11.22 9.75
C ILE A 28 -2.23 -11.78 8.80
N GLN A 29 -3.05 -12.74 9.24
CA GLN A 29 -4.14 -13.30 8.43
C GLN A 29 -5.17 -12.24 8.02
N GLN A 30 -5.53 -11.31 8.90
CA GLN A 30 -6.41 -10.20 8.56
C GLN A 30 -5.79 -9.24 7.53
N GLN A 31 -4.49 -8.93 7.68
CA GLN A 31 -3.75 -8.11 6.71
C GLN A 31 -3.59 -8.78 5.33
N LEU A 32 -3.58 -10.13 5.29
CA LEU A 32 -3.55 -10.91 4.05
C LEU A 32 -4.94 -11.14 3.45
N ALA A 33 -5.98 -11.23 4.29
CA ALA A 33 -7.35 -11.54 3.88
C ALA A 33 -8.11 -10.31 3.36
N GLU A 34 -7.75 -9.10 3.77
CA GLU A 34 -8.27 -7.88 3.17
C GLU A 34 -7.42 -7.52 1.95
N PRO A 35 -7.96 -7.58 0.72
CA PRO A 35 -7.27 -6.96 -0.40
C PRO A 35 -7.14 -5.48 -0.05
N GLN A 36 -5.91 -4.99 0.05
CA GLN A 36 -5.67 -3.55 0.21
C GLN A 36 -6.53 -2.81 -0.80
N THR A 37 -7.14 -1.70 -0.38
CA THR A 37 -8.14 -0.97 -1.18
C THR A 37 -7.66 -0.68 -2.61
N GLU A 38 -6.35 -0.48 -2.79
CA GLU A 38 -5.66 -0.43 -4.09
C GLU A 38 -5.88 -1.70 -4.93
N ASN A 39 -5.51 -2.86 -4.40
CA ASN A 39 -5.62 -4.15 -5.08
C ASN A 39 -7.07 -4.45 -5.47
N ARG A 40 -8.03 -4.11 -4.61
CA ARG A 40 -9.45 -4.23 -4.93
C ARG A 40 -9.82 -3.39 -6.15
N LYS A 41 -9.41 -2.12 -6.20
CA LYS A 41 -9.67 -1.23 -7.34
C LYS A 41 -9.00 -1.71 -8.62
N ILE A 42 -7.78 -2.24 -8.53
CA ILE A 42 -7.08 -2.85 -9.69
C ILE A 42 -7.90 -4.03 -10.23
N ILE A 43 -8.36 -4.94 -9.36
CA ILE A 43 -9.17 -6.10 -9.75
C ILE A 43 -10.48 -5.63 -10.39
N GLU A 44 -11.17 -4.67 -9.78
CA GLU A 44 -12.40 -4.09 -10.35
C GLU A 44 -12.14 -3.46 -11.73
N ALA A 45 -11.03 -2.73 -11.91
CA ALA A 45 -10.64 -2.15 -13.19
C ALA A 45 -10.40 -3.24 -14.25
N GLN A 46 -9.74 -4.34 -13.88
CA GLN A 46 -9.50 -5.48 -14.76
C GLN A 46 -10.81 -6.15 -15.19
N LEU A 47 -11.76 -6.33 -14.26
CA LEU A 47 -13.08 -6.89 -14.57
C LEU A 47 -13.84 -5.98 -15.56
N LYS A 48 -13.84 -4.66 -15.34
CA LYS A 48 -14.45 -3.71 -16.27
C LYS A 48 -13.81 -3.73 -17.66
N ALA A 49 -12.48 -3.90 -17.72
CA ALA A 49 -11.77 -4.04 -18.99
C ALA A 49 -12.19 -5.31 -19.74
N LEU A 50 -12.36 -6.44 -19.04
CA LEU A 50 -12.86 -7.70 -19.61
C LEU A 50 -14.31 -7.58 -20.10
N GLU A 51 -15.14 -6.75 -19.46
CA GLU A 51 -16.49 -6.41 -19.91
C GLU A 51 -16.52 -5.44 -21.11
N GLY A 52 -15.36 -5.00 -21.60
CA GLY A 52 -15.26 -3.99 -22.68
C GLY A 52 -15.55 -2.55 -22.24
N LYS A 53 -15.68 -2.31 -20.93
CA LYS A 53 -16.00 -1.00 -20.35
C LYS A 53 -14.72 -0.21 -20.07
N SER A 54 -14.01 0.17 -21.12
CA SER A 54 -12.68 0.80 -21.03
C SER A 54 -12.69 2.13 -20.25
N GLU A 55 -13.76 2.92 -20.33
CA GLU A 55 -13.86 4.19 -19.59
C GLU A 55 -13.99 3.98 -18.09
N GLU A 56 -14.86 3.05 -17.66
CA GLU A 56 -15.00 2.66 -16.25
C GLU A 56 -13.71 2.04 -15.71
N ALA A 57 -13.07 1.17 -16.49
CA ALA A 57 -11.79 0.59 -16.15
C ALA A 57 -10.70 1.66 -15.98
N TYR A 58 -10.67 2.65 -16.87
CA TYR A 58 -9.73 3.76 -16.80
C TYR A 58 -9.93 4.60 -15.53
N ALA A 59 -11.19 4.93 -15.20
CA ALA A 59 -11.50 5.66 -13.96
C ALA A 59 -10.98 4.93 -12.72
N LEU A 60 -11.20 3.61 -12.64
CA LEU A 60 -10.73 2.78 -11.52
C LEU A 60 -9.20 2.71 -11.46
N TYR A 61 -8.50 2.54 -12.58
CA TYR A 61 -7.03 2.59 -12.59
C TYR A 61 -6.48 3.96 -12.19
N LYS A 62 -7.13 5.05 -12.60
CA LYS A 62 -6.73 6.41 -12.23
C LYS A 62 -6.89 6.64 -10.73
N GLU A 63 -7.99 6.19 -10.14
CA GLU A 63 -8.18 6.25 -8.69
C GLU A 63 -7.15 5.40 -7.94
N ALA A 64 -6.92 4.16 -8.40
CA ALA A 64 -5.92 3.27 -7.82
C ALA A 64 -4.52 3.90 -7.89
N TYR A 65 -4.14 4.50 -9.02
CA TYR A 65 -2.88 5.23 -9.18
C TYR A 65 -2.69 6.33 -8.14
N TYR A 66 -3.68 7.21 -7.94
CA TYR A 66 -3.58 8.25 -6.92
C TYR A 66 -3.53 7.68 -5.51
N TYR A 67 -4.29 6.62 -5.25
CA TYR A 67 -4.26 5.95 -3.96
C TYR A 67 -2.86 5.37 -3.66
N SER A 68 -2.20 4.72 -4.64
CA SER A 68 -0.81 4.24 -4.50
C SER A 68 0.17 5.36 -4.20
N LEU A 69 0.05 6.50 -4.88
CA LEU A 69 0.92 7.66 -4.64
C LEU A 69 0.76 8.21 -3.22
N VAL A 70 -0.48 8.31 -2.73
CA VAL A 70 -0.76 8.77 -1.35
C VAL A 70 -0.24 7.76 -0.33
N LEU A 71 -0.48 6.46 -0.54
CA LEU A 71 0.06 5.42 0.34
C LEU A 71 1.60 5.46 0.39
N PHE A 72 2.24 5.59 -0.76
CA PHE A 72 3.69 5.68 -0.84
C PHE A 72 4.24 6.94 -0.17
N PHE A 73 3.58 8.09 -0.36
CA PHE A 73 3.92 9.32 0.34
C PHE A 73 3.86 9.14 1.86
N ASN A 74 2.77 8.59 2.38
CA ASN A 74 2.59 8.35 3.80
C ASN A 74 3.61 7.35 4.36
N GLU A 75 3.95 6.31 3.59
CA GLU A 75 4.98 5.34 3.97
C GLU A 75 6.35 6.03 4.09
N LEU A 76 6.71 6.89 3.14
CA LEU A 76 7.94 7.67 3.19
C LEU A 76 7.95 8.62 4.40
N GLU A 77 6.86 9.30 4.70
CA GLU A 77 6.78 10.17 5.88
C GLU A 77 6.95 9.39 7.18
N ASN A 78 6.33 8.21 7.28
CA ASN A 78 6.44 7.36 8.47
C ASN A 78 7.85 6.79 8.66
N LYS A 79 8.58 6.51 7.57
CA LYS A 79 9.97 6.04 7.60
C LYS A 79 10.97 7.11 8.05
N LYS A 80 10.58 8.39 8.04
CA LYS A 80 11.41 9.54 8.43
C LYS A 80 12.84 9.50 7.86
N PRO A 81 13.02 9.55 6.53
CA PRO A 81 14.35 9.56 5.91
C PRO A 81 15.22 10.69 6.45
N ALA A 82 16.53 10.44 6.52
CA ALA A 82 17.49 11.32 7.21
C ALA A 82 17.67 12.72 6.57
N SER A 83 17.27 12.90 5.30
CA SER A 83 17.42 14.17 4.59
C SER A 83 16.35 14.38 3.53
N ASN A 84 16.13 15.64 3.13
CA ASN A 84 15.25 15.99 2.02
C ASN A 84 15.76 15.44 0.67
N GLU A 85 17.07 15.37 0.47
CA GLU A 85 17.66 14.75 -0.74
C GLU A 85 17.31 13.25 -0.81
N MET A 86 17.37 12.55 0.32
CA MET A 86 16.96 11.16 0.39
C MET A 86 15.45 10.99 0.13
N LYS A 87 14.62 11.91 0.66
CA LYS A 87 13.17 11.94 0.36
C LYS A 87 12.91 12.11 -1.14
N GLU A 88 13.57 13.06 -1.79
CA GLU A 88 13.45 13.29 -3.23
C GLU A 88 13.86 12.07 -4.06
N LYS A 89 15.01 11.46 -3.72
CA LYS A 89 15.50 10.26 -4.41
C LYS A 89 14.50 9.10 -4.30
N LEU A 90 14.09 8.77 -3.06
CA LEU A 90 13.17 7.67 -2.81
C LEU A 90 11.81 7.91 -3.47
N TRP A 91 11.31 9.16 -3.41
CA TRP A 91 10.08 9.53 -4.07
C TRP A 91 10.17 9.31 -5.57
N LYS A 92 11.21 9.83 -6.23
CA LYS A 92 11.38 9.72 -7.69
C LYS A 92 11.44 8.26 -8.16
N GLU A 93 12.18 7.41 -7.45
CA GLU A 93 12.27 5.98 -7.75
C GLU A 93 10.91 5.28 -7.61
N GLY A 94 10.20 5.50 -6.50
CA GLY A 94 8.88 4.90 -6.29
C GLY A 94 7.80 5.45 -7.21
N PHE A 95 7.82 6.76 -7.48
CA PHE A 95 6.94 7.43 -8.43
C PHE A 95 7.07 6.84 -9.83
N HIS A 96 8.30 6.64 -10.31
CA HIS A 96 8.54 6.03 -11.62
C HIS A 96 8.01 4.59 -11.66
N ARG A 97 8.25 3.80 -10.61
CA ARG A 97 7.74 2.42 -10.50
C ARG A 97 6.21 2.37 -10.56
N ILE A 98 5.54 3.18 -9.74
CA ILE A 98 4.07 3.25 -9.66
C ILE A 98 3.51 3.71 -11.01
N THR A 99 4.01 4.83 -11.54
CA THR A 99 3.54 5.41 -12.80
C THR A 99 3.75 4.45 -13.97
N SER A 100 4.87 3.75 -14.03
CA SER A 100 5.15 2.76 -15.07
C SER A 100 4.13 1.62 -15.06
N TYR A 101 3.84 1.05 -13.89
CA TYR A 101 2.84 -0.01 -13.75
C TYR A 101 1.47 0.43 -14.27
N TYR A 102 0.95 1.55 -13.78
CA TYR A 102 -0.38 2.02 -14.17
C TYR A 102 -0.44 2.50 -15.62
N SER A 103 0.64 3.09 -16.15
CA SER A 103 0.70 3.53 -17.55
C SER A 103 0.56 2.34 -18.50
N ILE A 104 1.16 1.19 -18.17
CA ILE A 104 1.01 -0.03 -18.96
C ILE A 104 -0.44 -0.51 -18.93
N GLN A 105 -1.09 -0.53 -17.76
CA GLN A 105 -2.48 -0.99 -17.66
C GLN A 105 -3.43 -0.08 -18.43
N VAL A 106 -3.29 1.23 -18.26
CA VAL A 106 -4.13 2.23 -18.94
C VAL A 106 -3.95 2.18 -20.46
N LYS A 107 -2.72 2.02 -20.97
CA LYS A 107 -2.47 1.86 -22.41
C LYS A 107 -3.15 0.64 -23.02
N ARG A 108 -3.32 -0.45 -22.24
CA ARG A 108 -4.03 -1.65 -22.71
C ARG A 108 -5.52 -1.41 -22.93
N LEU A 109 -6.08 -0.35 -22.34
CA LEU A 109 -7.48 0.03 -22.54
C LEU A 109 -7.74 0.84 -23.83
N GLY A 110 -6.68 1.18 -24.58
CA GLY A 110 -6.75 1.96 -25.81
C GLY A 110 -6.05 3.33 -25.68
N ASN A 111 -6.66 4.39 -26.22
CA ASN A 111 -6.10 5.74 -26.28
C ASN A 111 -6.19 6.51 -24.94
N TYR A 112 -5.94 5.84 -23.82
CA TYR A 112 -5.91 6.47 -22.51
C TYR A 112 -4.48 6.73 -22.03
N SER A 113 -4.31 7.78 -21.23
CA SER A 113 -3.05 8.14 -20.58
C SER A 113 -3.29 8.54 -19.14
N LEU A 114 -2.27 8.37 -18.30
CA LEU A 114 -2.31 8.89 -16.94
C LEU A 114 -1.98 10.38 -16.92
N PRO A 115 -2.65 11.17 -16.07
CA PRO A 115 -2.23 12.54 -15.75
C PRO A 115 -1.08 12.52 -14.75
N VAL A 116 0.15 12.58 -15.27
CA VAL A 116 1.41 12.49 -14.49
C VAL A 116 1.87 13.87 -13.98
N ASP A 117 1.25 14.94 -14.46
CA ASP A 117 1.77 16.31 -14.31
C ASP A 117 1.83 16.78 -12.84
N ASN A 118 2.99 17.36 -12.50
CA ASN A 118 3.27 18.00 -11.21
C ASN A 118 3.19 17.04 -10.00
N MET A 119 3.72 15.82 -10.15
CA MET A 119 3.85 14.84 -9.04
C MET A 119 5.19 14.08 -9.03
N GLU A 120 6.12 14.40 -9.94
CA GLU A 120 7.37 13.63 -10.12
C GLU A 120 8.37 13.83 -8.97
N THR A 121 8.36 15.00 -8.35
CA THR A 121 9.25 15.34 -7.22
C THR A 121 8.49 15.29 -5.89
N TYR A 122 9.24 15.02 -4.82
CA TYR A 122 8.69 14.97 -3.47
C TYR A 122 8.12 16.34 -3.07
N ALA A 123 8.81 17.44 -3.43
CA ALA A 123 8.31 18.79 -3.22
C ALA A 123 6.95 19.06 -3.88
N GLN A 124 6.76 18.60 -5.13
CA GLN A 124 5.51 18.77 -5.86
C GLN A 124 4.34 18.03 -5.18
N ILE A 125 4.53 16.76 -4.83
CA ILE A 125 3.45 15.99 -4.19
C ILE A 125 3.15 16.53 -2.79
N CYS A 126 4.19 16.91 -2.03
CA CYS A 126 4.03 17.51 -0.69
C CYS A 126 3.21 18.81 -0.78
N ALA A 127 3.52 19.68 -1.73
CA ALA A 127 2.76 20.91 -1.97
C ALA A 127 1.31 20.68 -2.42
N ARG A 128 1.01 19.50 -2.97
CA ARG A 128 -0.33 19.13 -3.45
C ARG A 128 -1.17 18.50 -2.35
N ILE A 129 -0.58 17.61 -1.55
CA ILE A 129 -1.23 16.95 -0.41
C ILE A 129 -1.39 17.92 0.76
N GLY A 130 -0.39 18.75 1.07
CA GLY A 130 -0.44 19.71 2.19
C GLY A 130 -1.43 20.89 2.00
N LYS A 131 -2.14 20.94 0.86
CA LYS A 131 -3.23 21.88 0.58
C LYS A 131 -4.63 21.28 0.85
N LEU A 132 -4.71 19.99 1.17
CA LEU A 132 -5.92 19.28 1.57
C LEU A 132 -6.15 19.41 3.08
#